data_AF-A0A498C7M1-F1
#
_entry.id   AF-A0A498C7M1-F1
#
_cell.length_a   1.000
_cell.length_b   1.000
_cell.length_c   1.000
_cell.angle_alpha   90.00
_cell.angle_beta   90.00
_cell.angle_gamma   90.00
#
_symmetry.space_group_name_H-M   'P 1'
#
loop_
_entity.id
_entity.type
_entity.pdbx_description
1 polymer ?
#
loop_
_entity_poly.entity_id
_entity_poly.type
_entity_poly.pdbx_seq_one_letter_code
_entity_poly.pdbx_strand_id
1 'polypeptide(L)'
;MKTHTLLNRLDDLLRQNGRSKTWDEMQALRKVLRDLRGKQRKLESKLRTDITPSEQDEIHAKLRVIREQRRKGVARLRTVFRDWVEHS
;
A
#
# COMPACT_ATOMS: atom_id res chain seq x y z
N MET A 1 8.33 -4.78 -9.02
CA MET A 1 6.99 -4.41 -9.53
C MET A 1 6.87 -2.91 -9.77
N LYS A 2 6.09 -2.53 -10.78
CA LYS A 2 5.68 -1.14 -11.05
C LYS A 2 4.67 -0.69 -9.96
N THR A 3 4.61 0.60 -9.65
CA THR A 3 3.71 1.14 -8.61
C THR A 3 2.25 0.80 -8.90
N HIS A 4 1.82 0.92 -10.17
CA HIS A 4 0.47 0.58 -10.61
C HIS A 4 0.09 -0.88 -10.28
N THR A 5 1.01 -1.83 -10.47
CA THR A 5 0.79 -3.24 -10.13
C THR A 5 0.60 -3.45 -8.62
N LEU A 6 1.35 -2.71 -7.78
CA LEU A 6 1.17 -2.78 -6.33
C LEU A 6 -0.17 -2.18 -5.89
N LEU A 7 -0.61 -1.11 -6.54
CA LEU A 7 -1.89 -0.49 -6.28
C LEU A 7 -3.05 -1.39 -6.68
N ASN A 8 -3.00 -2.00 -7.86
CA ASN A 8 -4.03 -2.94 -8.31
C ASN A 8 -4.10 -4.15 -7.39
N ARG A 9 -2.95 -4.74 -7.04
CA ARG A 9 -2.91 -5.87 -6.12
C ARG A 9 -3.43 -5.50 -4.73
N LEU A 10 -3.22 -4.27 -4.27
CA LEU A 10 -3.82 -3.80 -3.04
C LEU A 10 -5.34 -3.65 -3.19
N ASP A 11 -5.81 -3.07 -4.29
CA ASP A 11 -7.24 -2.91 -4.56
C ASP A 11 -7.96 -4.27 -4.63
N ASP A 12 -7.34 -5.26 -5.28
CA ASP A 12 -7.83 -6.65 -5.33
C ASP A 12 -7.96 -7.26 -3.93
N LEU A 13 -6.93 -7.09 -3.09
CA LEU A 13 -6.95 -7.55 -1.68
C LEU A 13 -7.99 -6.78 -0.85
N LEU A 14 -8.25 -5.51 -1.14
CA LEU A 14 -9.28 -4.72 -0.47
C LEU A 14 -10.69 -5.12 -0.92
N ARG A 15 -10.86 -5.57 -2.16
CA ARG A 15 -12.15 -5.98 -2.77
C ARG A 15 -12.56 -7.40 -2.44
N GLN A 16 -11.67 -8.23 -1.91
CA GLN A 16 -12.00 -9.57 -1.39
C GLN A 16 -12.89 -9.45 -0.15
N ASN A 17 -14.16 -9.10 -0.38
CA ASN A 17 -15.26 -9.18 0.56
C ASN A 17 -15.73 -10.63 0.62
N GLY A 18 -15.03 -11.47 1.39
CA GLY A 18 -15.48 -12.84 1.55
C GLY A 18 -14.56 -13.69 2.39
N ARG A 19 -14.75 -13.65 3.71
CA ARG A 19 -14.52 -14.71 4.71
C ARG A 19 -13.20 -15.50 4.71
N SER A 20 -12.25 -15.30 3.81
CA SER A 20 -10.97 -16.00 3.82
C SER A 20 -10.04 -15.31 4.81
N LYS A 21 -10.33 -15.49 6.10
CA LYS A 21 -9.55 -15.00 7.25
C LYS A 21 -8.23 -15.78 7.40
N THR A 22 -7.52 -15.96 6.30
CA THR A 22 -6.31 -16.78 6.27
C THR A 22 -5.10 -15.93 6.62
N TRP A 23 -4.18 -16.52 7.37
CA TRP A 23 -2.85 -15.96 7.62
C TRP A 23 -2.18 -15.50 6.32
N ASP A 24 -2.43 -16.21 5.21
CA ASP A 24 -1.88 -15.89 3.89
C ASP A 24 -2.38 -14.54 3.32
N GLU A 25 -3.67 -14.19 3.50
CA GLU A 25 -4.20 -12.88 3.10
C GLU A 25 -3.52 -11.76 3.89
N MET A 26 -3.35 -11.96 5.20
CA MET A 26 -2.60 -11.01 6.04
C MET A 26 -1.15 -10.85 5.60
N GLN A 27 -0.47 -11.95 5.27
CA GLN A 27 0.91 -11.91 4.80
C GLN A 27 1.02 -11.23 3.43
N ALA A 28 0.09 -11.50 2.51
CA ALA A 28 0.02 -10.83 1.22
C ALA A 28 -0.18 -9.32 1.38
N LEU A 29 -1.11 -8.90 2.24
CA LEU A 29 -1.38 -7.49 2.52
C LEU A 29 -0.19 -6.79 3.18
N ARG A 30 0.45 -7.44 4.17
CA ARG A 30 1.70 -6.96 4.80
C ARG A 30 2.82 -6.77 3.78
N LYS A 31 2.97 -7.71 2.84
CA LYS A 31 3.99 -7.65 1.78
C LYS A 31 3.73 -6.45 0.86
N VAL A 32 2.51 -6.29 0.36
CA VAL A 32 2.15 -5.16 -0.53
C VAL A 32 2.35 -3.81 0.19
N LEU A 33 1.94 -3.70 1.45
CA LEU A 33 2.14 -2.47 2.25
C LEU A 33 3.62 -2.14 2.48
N ARG A 34 4.47 -3.17 2.66
CA ARG A 34 5.92 -3.01 2.78
C ARG A 34 6.53 -2.49 1.48
N ASP A 35 6.12 -3.05 0.35
CA ASP A 35 6.61 -2.64 -0.96
C ASP A 35 6.19 -1.20 -1.29
N LEU A 36 4.94 -0.82 -0.95
CA LEU A 36 4.46 0.56 -1.08
C LEU A 36 5.23 1.53 -0.16
N ARG A 37 5.62 1.11 1.05
CA ARG A 37 6.50 1.91 1.92
C ARG A 37 7.87 2.13 1.27
N GLY A 38 8.44 1.09 0.66
CA GLY A 38 9.69 1.19 -0.07
C GLY A 38 9.60 2.19 -1.23
N LYS A 39 8.51 2.14 -2.01
CA LYS A 39 8.25 3.10 -3.10
C LYS A 39 8.08 4.53 -2.59
N GLN A 40 7.33 4.71 -1.51
CA GLN A 40 7.18 6.03 -0.88
C GLN A 40 8.52 6.62 -0.49
N ARG A 41 9.37 5.85 0.21
CA ARG A 41 10.70 6.32 0.64
C ARG A 41 11.59 6.69 -0.54
N LYS A 42 11.56 5.92 -1.63
CA LYS A 42 12.33 6.24 -2.85
C LYS A 42 11.88 7.56 -3.48
N LEU A 43 10.57 7.78 -3.56
CA LEU A 43 10.00 9.03 -4.08
C LEU A 43 10.32 10.23 -3.16
N GLU A 44 10.20 10.06 -1.84
CA GLU A 44 10.58 11.08 -0.86
C GLU A 44 12.09 11.39 -0.89
N SER A 45 12.93 10.40 -1.19
CA SER A 45 14.36 10.61 -1.42
C SER A 45 14.62 11.39 -2.71
N LYS A 46 13.87 11.10 -3.79
CA LYS A 46 14.00 11.82 -5.07
C LYS A 46 13.55 13.28 -4.93
N LEU A 47 12.61 13.60 -4.03
CA LEU A 47 12.27 15.00 -3.71
C LEU A 47 13.38 15.77 -2.99
N ARG A 48 14.38 15.09 -2.43
CA ARG A 48 15.52 15.74 -1.74
C ARG A 48 16.71 15.99 -2.66
N THR A 49 16.64 15.51 -3.90
CA THR A 49 17.66 15.76 -4.94
C THR A 49 17.23 16.95 -5.79
N ASP A 50 18.18 17.53 -6.51
CA ASP A 50 17.86 18.58 -7.49
C ASP A 50 17.05 17.98 -8.65
N ILE A 51 15.79 18.37 -8.73
CA ILE A 51 14.82 17.90 -9.73
C ILE A 51 14.01 19.07 -10.23
N THR A 52 13.46 18.95 -11.43
CA THR A 52 12.66 20.02 -12.01
C THR A 52 11.31 20.19 -11.28
N PRO A 53 10.69 21.39 -11.31
CA PRO A 53 9.36 21.61 -10.73
C PRO A 53 8.29 20.64 -11.28
N SER A 54 8.36 20.33 -12.59
CA SER A 54 7.44 19.36 -13.21
C SER A 54 7.63 17.95 -12.64
N GLU A 55 8.87 17.49 -12.45
CA GLU A 55 9.14 16.21 -11.80
C GLU A 55 8.69 16.20 -10.33
N GLN A 56 8.84 17.33 -9.64
CA GLN A 56 8.40 17.49 -8.26
C GLN A 56 6.87 17.29 -8.15
N ASP A 57 6.10 17.93 -9.02
CA ASP A 57 4.64 17.79 -9.08
C ASP A 57 4.21 16.36 -9.37
N GLU A 58 4.85 15.69 -10.34
CA GLU A 58 4.60 14.29 -10.63
C GLU A 58 4.86 13.38 -9.43
N ILE A 59 5.96 13.61 -8.71
CA ILE A 59 6.33 12.82 -7.54
C ILE A 59 5.33 13.07 -6.41
N HIS A 60 4.89 14.31 -6.20
CA HIS A 60 3.85 14.63 -5.21
C HIS A 60 2.52 13.96 -5.53
N ALA A 61 2.08 13.96 -6.80
CA ALA A 61 0.88 13.26 -7.23
C ALA A 61 0.98 11.75 -6.95
N LYS A 62 2.11 11.13 -7.32
CA LYS A 62 2.38 9.70 -7.05
C LYS A 62 2.39 9.40 -5.54
N LEU A 63 3.02 10.26 -4.74
CA LEU A 63 3.06 10.12 -3.28
C LEU A 63 1.68 10.23 -2.64
N ARG A 64 0.83 11.15 -3.12
CA ARG A 64 -0.55 11.29 -2.64
C ARG A 64 -1.33 9.99 -2.81
N VAL A 65 -1.28 9.40 -3.99
CA VAL A 65 -1.95 8.12 -4.28
C VAL A 65 -1.40 6.99 -3.38
N ILE A 66 -0.07 6.87 -3.27
CA ILE A 66 0.56 5.83 -2.43
C ILE A 66 0.16 6.00 -0.96
N ARG A 67 0.17 7.22 -0.42
CA ARG A 67 -0.18 7.48 0.99
C ARG A 67 -1.62 7.10 1.27
N GLU A 68 -2.54 7.51 0.40
CA GLU A 68 -3.96 7.19 0.56
C GLU A 68 -4.23 5.68 0.48
N GLN A 69 -3.60 5.00 -0.47
CA GLN A 69 -3.75 3.56 -0.64
C GLN A 69 -3.15 2.78 0.55
N ARG A 70 -1.98 3.20 1.04
CA ARG A 70 -1.41 2.62 2.27
C ARG A 70 -2.31 2.84 3.49
N ARG A 71 -2.94 4.01 3.63
CA ARG A 71 -3.90 4.29 4.71
C ARG A 71 -5.04 3.28 4.70
N LYS A 72 -5.65 3.07 3.53
CA LYS A 72 -6.72 2.08 3.33
C LYS A 72 -6.26 0.65 3.63
N GLY A 73 -5.10 0.25 3.11
CA GLY A 73 -4.55 -1.08 3.34
C GLY A 73 -4.19 -1.36 4.81
N VAL A 74 -3.67 -0.36 5.54
CA VAL A 74 -3.42 -0.50 6.99
C VAL A 74 -4.73 -0.64 7.77
N ALA A 75 -5.77 0.12 7.41
CA ALA A 75 -7.08 -0.02 8.04
C ALA A 75 -7.64 -1.44 7.82
N ARG A 76 -7.59 -1.95 6.58
CA ARG A 76 -7.98 -3.33 6.28
C ARG A 76 -7.16 -4.35 7.06
N LEU A 77 -5.83 -4.20 7.13
CA LEU A 77 -4.98 -5.12 7.86
C LEU A 77 -5.34 -5.20 9.34
N ARG A 78 -5.74 -4.07 9.95
CA ARG A 78 -6.21 -4.05 11.35
C ARG A 78 -7.53 -4.81 11.51
N THR A 79 -8.47 -4.65 10.58
CA THR A 79 -9.72 -5.40 10.57
C THR A 79 -9.46 -6.91 10.41
N VAL A 80 -8.68 -7.30 9.39
CA VAL A 80 -8.36 -8.72 9.14
C VAL A 80 -7.62 -9.34 10.34
N PHE A 81 -6.70 -8.60 10.96
CA PHE A 81 -6.00 -9.07 12.16
C PHE A 81 -6.95 -9.29 13.34
N ARG A 82 -7.85 -8.33 13.60
CA ARG A 82 -8.86 -8.46 14.67
C ARG A 82 -9.76 -9.68 14.41
N ASP A 83 -10.29 -9.79 13.20
CA ASP A 83 -11.18 -10.87 12.80
C ASP A 83 -10.52 -12.24 12.90
N TRP A 84 -9.20 -12.32 12.63
CA TRP A 84 -8.40 -13.53 12.79
C TRP A 84 -8.24 -13.89 14.27
N VAL A 85 -7.85 -12.94 15.13
CA VAL A 85 -7.69 -13.18 16.58
C VAL A 85 -8.99 -13.63 17.24
N GLU A 86 -10.13 -13.08 16.84
CA GLU A 86 -11.44 -13.44 17.42
C GLU A 86 -11.95 -14.83 16.99
N HIS A 87 -11.37 -15.43 15.95
CA HIS A 87 -11.85 -16.68 15.35
C HIS A 87 -10.75 -17.76 15.24
N SER A 88 -9.59 -17.55 15.88
CA SER A 88 -8.48 -18.50 16.00
C SER A 88 -8.43 -19.07 17.41
#